data_AF-A0A2U0RZU1-F1
#
_entry.id   AF-A0A2U0RZU1-F1
#
_cell.length_a   1.000
_cell.length_b   1.000
_cell.length_c   1.000
_cell.angle_alpha   90.00
_cell.angle_beta   90.00
_cell.angle_gamma   90.00
#
_symmetry.space_group_name_H-M   'P 1'
#
loop_
_entity.id
_entity.type
_entity.pdbx_description
1 polymer ?
#
loop_
_entity_poly.entity_id
_entity_poly.type
_entity_poly.pdbx_seq_one_letter_code
_entity_poly.pdbx_strand_id
1 'polypeptide(L)'
;MKHCDNIKNCPLFRKYKNDENKKYALVAFIKTYCKGDKHVECVRKKLSKALGGPEKIPANMMPSGLPVFGTIRDDWPAEVKALQVRLKP
;
A
#
# COMPACT_ATOMS: atom_id res chain seq x y z
N MET A 1 7.03 19.25 5.24
CA MET A 1 6.20 18.02 5.39
C MET A 1 5.90 17.47 4.00
N LYS A 2 6.43 16.29 3.62
CA LYS A 2 6.09 15.66 2.34
C LYS A 2 4.65 15.15 2.44
N HIS A 3 3.74 15.84 1.78
CA HIS A 3 2.33 15.43 1.70
C HIS A 3 2.23 14.13 0.90
N CYS A 4 1.26 13.28 1.24
CA CYS A 4 0.97 12.10 0.42
C CYS A 4 -0.26 12.42 -0.40
N ASP A 5 -0.03 13.01 -1.57
CA ASP A 5 -1.07 13.50 -2.46
C ASP A 5 -2.07 12.39 -2.85
N ASN A 6 -1.58 11.15 -2.89
CA ASN A 6 -2.36 9.98 -3.26
C ASN A 6 -3.13 9.33 -2.09
N ILE A 7 -3.07 9.86 -0.86
CA ILE A 7 -3.71 9.21 0.29
C ILE A 7 -5.23 9.09 0.15
N LYS A 8 -5.88 10.12 -0.43
CA LYS A 8 -7.33 10.13 -0.69
C LYS A 8 -7.73 9.06 -1.71
N ASN A 9 -6.81 8.68 -2.59
CA ASN A 9 -7.04 7.70 -3.66
C ASN A 9 -6.38 6.35 -3.39
N CYS A 10 -5.77 6.16 -2.22
CA CYS A 10 -5.10 4.91 -1.86
C CYS A 10 -6.13 3.84 -1.46
N PRO A 11 -6.22 2.70 -2.18
CA PRO A 11 -7.19 1.64 -1.87
C PRO A 11 -7.07 1.09 -0.44
N LEU A 12 -5.85 0.95 0.09
CA LEU A 12 -5.60 0.54 1.47
C LEU A 12 -6.22 1.51 2.47
N PHE A 13 -5.99 2.81 2.29
CA PHE A 13 -6.55 3.82 3.19
C PHE A 13 -8.06 3.84 3.12
N ARG A 14 -8.65 3.83 1.91
CA ARG A 14 -10.11 3.82 1.74
C ARG A 14 -10.76 2.59 2.40
N LYS A 15 -10.16 1.41 2.27
CA LYS A 15 -10.71 0.16 2.80
C LYS A 15 -10.66 0.08 4.33
N TYR A 16 -9.58 0.56 4.95
CA TYR A 16 -9.33 0.32 6.38
C TYR A 16 -9.39 1.56 7.27
N LYS A 17 -9.64 2.77 6.74
CA LYS A 17 -9.70 4.01 7.56
C LYS A 17 -10.74 3.96 8.70
N ASN A 18 -11.80 3.16 8.54
CA ASN A 18 -12.88 3.01 9.52
C ASN A 18 -12.80 1.67 10.27
N ASP A 19 -11.74 0.88 10.08
CA ASP A 19 -11.55 -0.40 10.76
C ASP A 19 -10.80 -0.15 12.08
N GLU A 20 -11.53 -0.21 13.20
CA GLU A 20 -11.02 0.05 14.56
C GLU A 20 -9.80 -0.83 14.89
N ASN A 21 -9.79 -2.08 14.43
CA ASN A 21 -8.69 -3.03 14.68
C ASN A 21 -7.43 -2.70 13.88
N LYS A 22 -7.55 -1.90 12.81
CA LYS A 22 -6.44 -1.59 11.89
C LYS A 22 -6.07 -0.11 11.87
N LYS A 23 -6.81 0.74 12.57
CA LYS A 23 -6.62 2.19 12.64
C LYS A 23 -5.21 2.57 13.08
N TYR A 24 -4.69 1.97 14.15
CA TYR A 24 -3.33 2.26 14.64
C TYR A 24 -2.24 1.87 13.63
N ALA A 25 -2.34 0.66 13.06
CA ALA A 25 -1.41 0.19 12.04
C ALA A 25 -1.44 1.10 10.79
N LEU A 26 -2.64 1.52 10.37
CA LEU A 26 -2.82 2.41 9.23
C LEU A 26 -2.19 3.79 9.47
N VAL A 27 -2.37 4.36 10.66
CA VAL A 27 -1.73 5.63 11.06
C VAL A 27 -0.20 5.50 11.06
N ALA A 28 0.33 4.41 11.61
CA ALA A 28 1.77 4.13 11.59
C ALA A 28 2.29 4.04 10.16
N PHE A 29 1.61 3.30 9.28
CA PHE A 29 1.97 3.20 7.87
C PHE A 29 2.00 4.54 7.15
N ILE A 30 1.01 5.41 7.40
CA ILE A 30 0.99 6.76 6.82
C ILE A 30 2.18 7.58 7.33
N LYS A 31 2.46 7.54 8.63
CA LYS A 31 3.59 8.27 9.20
C LYS A 31 4.92 7.78 8.61
N THR A 32 5.11 6.48 8.46
CA THR A 32 6.37 5.88 7.99
C THR A 32 6.56 5.96 6.47
N TYR A 33 5.56 5.52 5.68
CA TYR A 33 5.68 5.32 4.23
C TYR A 33 5.06 6.44 3.39
N CYS A 34 4.27 7.32 3.99
CA CYS A 34 3.65 8.43 3.26
C CYS A 34 4.32 9.76 3.61
N LYS A 35 4.59 9.99 4.90
CA LYS A 35 5.14 11.25 5.42
C LYS A 35 6.59 11.15 5.93
N GLY A 36 7.11 9.93 6.07
CA GLY A 36 8.42 9.66 6.67
C GLY A 36 9.47 9.19 5.67
N ASP A 37 10.61 8.75 6.17
CA ASP A 37 11.81 8.50 5.36
C ASP A 37 11.67 7.28 4.45
N LYS A 38 10.81 6.33 4.82
CA LYS A 38 10.50 5.14 4.01
C LYS A 38 9.54 5.43 2.85
N HIS A 39 9.27 6.70 2.52
CA HIS A 39 8.36 7.04 1.44
C HIS A 39 8.81 6.54 0.06
N VAL A 40 10.13 6.38 -0.13
CA VAL A 40 10.71 5.81 -1.37
C VAL A 40 10.62 4.29 -1.40
N GLU A 41 10.45 3.65 -0.25
CA GLU A 41 10.35 2.19 -0.10
C GLU A 41 8.90 1.68 -0.27
N CYS A 42 7.91 2.57 -0.34
CA CYS A 42 6.50 2.18 -0.47
C CYS A 42 6.24 1.38 -1.76
N VAL A 43 6.11 0.05 -1.62
CA VAL A 43 5.89 -0.89 -2.73
C VAL A 43 4.60 -0.58 -3.47
N ARG A 44 3.54 -0.17 -2.75
CA ARG A 44 2.28 0.27 -3.36
C ARG A 44 2.48 1.45 -4.32
N LYS A 45 3.33 2.41 -3.96
CA LYS A 45 3.64 3.58 -4.79
C LYS A 45 4.43 3.17 -6.03
N LYS A 46 5.43 2.30 -5.87
CA LYS A 46 6.23 1.76 -6.98
C LYS A 46 5.35 0.99 -7.97
N LEU A 47 4.50 0.10 -7.48
CA LEU A 47 3.56 -0.66 -8.30
C LEU A 47 2.55 0.24 -8.99
N SER A 48 1.98 1.22 -8.27
CA SER A 48 1.02 2.17 -8.85
C SER A 48 1.64 2.94 -10.01
N LYS A 49 2.90 3.36 -9.89
CA LYS A 49 3.64 3.98 -10.99
C LYS A 49 3.89 3.01 -12.15
N ALA A 50 4.25 1.76 -11.86
CA ALA A 50 4.57 0.75 -12.89
C ALA A 50 3.33 0.27 -13.66
N LEU A 51 2.18 0.16 -12.98
CA LEU A 51 0.94 -0.38 -13.54
C LEU A 51 0.01 0.69 -14.11
N GLY A 52 0.34 1.98 -13.93
CA GLY A 52 -0.42 3.09 -14.48
C GLY A 52 -1.55 3.61 -13.60
N GLY A 53 -1.56 3.29 -12.30
CA GLY A 53 -2.49 3.88 -11.35
C GLY A 53 -2.71 3.07 -10.07
N PRO A 54 -3.33 3.67 -9.03
CA PRO A 54 -3.56 3.02 -7.73
C PRO A 54 -4.70 1.98 -7.77
N GLU A 55 -5.62 2.07 -8.71
CA GLU A 55 -6.78 1.18 -8.88
C GLU A 55 -6.40 -0.28 -9.15
N LYS A 56 -5.23 -0.51 -9.76
CA LYS A 56 -4.68 -1.85 -9.99
C LYS A 56 -4.01 -2.45 -8.74
N ILE A 57 -3.90 -1.69 -7.64
CA ILE A 57 -3.21 -2.13 -6.43
C ILE A 57 -4.21 -2.71 -5.44
N PRO A 58 -4.05 -3.99 -5.04
CA PRO A 58 -4.94 -4.63 -4.09
C PRO A 58 -5.11 -3.81 -2.82
N ALA A 59 -6.36 -3.64 -2.38
CA ALA A 59 -6.67 -2.84 -1.21
C ALA A 59 -6.09 -3.43 0.08
N ASN A 60 -5.88 -4.75 0.13
CA ASN A 60 -5.24 -5.43 1.26
C ASN A 60 -3.72 -5.53 1.17
N MET A 61 -3.05 -4.84 0.23
CA MET A 61 -1.58 -4.80 0.20
C MET A 61 -1.06 -3.69 1.13
N MET A 62 -0.17 -4.00 2.07
CA MET A 62 0.52 -3.03 2.92
C MET A 62 1.63 -2.28 2.14
N PRO A 63 2.15 -1.14 2.64
CA PRO A 63 3.26 -0.43 1.98
C PRO A 63 4.53 -1.26 1.80
N SER A 64 4.74 -2.29 2.61
CA SER A 64 5.83 -3.27 2.48
C SER A 64 5.62 -4.30 1.36
N GLY A 65 4.46 -4.28 0.69
CA GLY A 65 4.09 -5.26 -0.33
C GLY A 65 3.54 -6.58 0.23
N LEU A 66 3.42 -6.73 1.55
CA LEU A 66 2.79 -7.89 2.19
C LEU A 66 1.27 -7.70 2.31
N PRO A 67 0.46 -8.77 2.38
CA PRO A 67 -0.95 -8.64 2.67
C PRO A 67 -1.18 -8.12 4.10
N VAL A 68 -2.24 -7.35 4.30
CA VAL A 68 -2.72 -6.92 5.63
C VAL A 68 -2.93 -8.17 6.49
N PHE A 69 -2.53 -8.10 7.76
CA PHE A 69 -2.67 -9.20 8.70
C PHE A 69 -4.12 -9.75 8.72
N GLY A 70 -4.25 -11.08 8.68
CA GLY A 70 -5.54 -11.76 8.55
C GLY A 70 -6.13 -11.77 7.13
N THR A 71 -5.35 -11.40 6.10
CA THR A 71 -5.75 -11.51 4.69
C THR A 71 -4.69 -12.25 3.87
N ILE A 72 -5.10 -12.77 2.70
CA ILE A 72 -4.22 -13.50 1.78
C ILE A 72 -3.98 -12.70 0.48
N ARG A 73 -3.01 -13.14 -0.32
CA ARG A 73 -2.63 -12.49 -1.59
C ARG A 73 -3.08 -13.25 -2.83
N ASP A 74 -3.91 -14.28 -2.68
CA ASP A 74 -4.22 -15.23 -3.75
C ASP A 74 -5.03 -14.60 -4.87
N ASP A 75 -5.91 -13.65 -4.54
CA ASP A 75 -6.70 -12.91 -5.54
C ASP A 75 -5.96 -11.70 -6.14
N TRP A 76 -4.68 -11.52 -5.80
CA TRP A 76 -3.92 -10.42 -6.41
C TRP A 76 -3.69 -10.72 -7.89
N PRO A 77 -3.83 -9.70 -8.77
CA PRO A 77 -3.51 -9.86 -10.19
C PRO A 77 -2.11 -10.45 -10.38
N ALA A 78 -1.95 -11.36 -11.33
CA ALA A 78 -0.68 -12.03 -11.58
C ALA A 78 0.47 -11.03 -11.83
N GLU A 79 0.18 -9.95 -12.56
CA GLU A 79 1.12 -8.85 -12.82
C GLU A 79 1.57 -8.15 -11.53
N VAL A 80 0.63 -7.90 -10.60
CA VAL A 80 0.93 -7.32 -9.28
C VAL A 80 1.83 -8.26 -8.48
N LYS A 81 1.53 -9.56 -8.45
CA LYS A 81 2.37 -10.55 -7.76
C LYS A 81 3.78 -10.59 -8.34
N ALA A 82 3.91 -10.60 -9.66
CA ALA A 82 5.20 -10.65 -10.34
C ALA A 82 6.06 -9.41 -10.06
N LEU A 83 5.48 -8.20 -10.17
CA LEU A 83 6.19 -6.95 -9.92
C LEU A 83 6.49 -6.73 -8.44
N GLN A 84 5.60 -7.16 -7.54
CA GLN A 84 5.80 -7.00 -6.10
C GLN A 84 7.07 -7.71 -5.61
N VAL A 85 7.38 -8.90 -6.15
CA VAL A 85 8.61 -9.63 -5.83
C VAL A 85 9.86 -8.85 -6.23
N ARG A 86 9.82 -8.15 -7.38
CA ARG A 86 10.95 -7.37 -7.92
C ARG A 86 11.15 -6.02 -7.22
N LEU A 87 10.09 -5.45 -6.64
CA LEU A 87 10.07 -4.08 -6.10
C LEU A 87 10.25 -4.01 -4.58
N LYS A 88 10.29 -5.16 -3.90
CA LYS A 88 10.68 -5.24 -2.49
C LYS A 88 12.14 -4.75 -2.33
N PRO A 89 12.41 -3.91 -1.32
CA PRO A 89 13.77 -3.51 -0.99
C PRO A 89 14.61 -4.70 -0.53
#